data_AF-A0A062V9X4-F1
#
_entry.id   AF-A0A062V9X4-F1
#
_cell.length_a   1.000
_cell.length_b   1.000
_cell.length_c   1.000
_cell.angle_alpha   90.00
_cell.angle_beta   90.00
_cell.angle_gamma   90.00
#
_symmetry.space_group_name_H-M   'P 1'
#
loop_
_entity.id
_entity.type
_entity.pdbx_description
1 polymer ?
#
loop_
_entity_poly.entity_id
_entity_poly.type
_entity_poly.pdbx_seq_one_letter_code
_entity_poly.pdbx_strand_id
1 'polypeptide(L)'
;MEVKNVVLAVVMIASSMVLTYKWLIRLGSSDTVIIISAVLLIGSLAIMILLVDSRLRELEETVNSKERSIRINIKGVEENLEKKIEDLSKSTSNIFGEFSKRIYR
;
A
#
# COMPACT_ATOMS: atom_id res chain seq x y z
N MET A 1 -7.86 1.04 11.95
CA MET A 1 -8.51 2.35 12.15
C MET A 1 -8.71 2.57 13.63
N GLU A 2 -8.48 3.78 14.14
CA GLU A 2 -8.99 4.12 15.46
C GLU A 2 -10.50 3.96 15.45
N VAL A 3 -11.07 3.28 16.44
CA VAL A 3 -12.53 3.04 16.58
C VAL A 3 -13.30 4.36 16.43
N LYS A 4 -12.68 5.46 16.86
CA LYS A 4 -13.18 6.83 16.73
C LYS A 4 -13.45 7.23 15.27
N ASN A 5 -12.58 6.91 14.33
CA ASN A 5 -12.75 7.27 12.91
C ASN A 5 -13.87 6.46 12.26
N VAL A 6 -14.02 5.19 12.65
CA VAL A 6 -15.13 4.33 12.20
C VAL A 6 -16.45 4.89 12.73
N VAL A 7 -16.52 5.24 14.01
CA VAL A 7 -17.73 5.82 14.62
C VAL A 7 -18.10 7.15 13.98
N LEU A 8 -17.13 8.04 13.75
CA LEU A 8 -17.37 9.31 13.07
C LEU A 8 -17.87 9.13 11.64
N ALA A 9 -17.30 8.17 10.89
CA ALA A 9 -17.76 7.84 9.55
C ALA A 9 -19.19 7.29 9.57
N VAL A 10 -19.53 6.38 10.49
CA VAL A 10 -20.88 5.84 10.65
C VAL A 10 -21.89 6.96 10.98
N VAL A 11 -21.53 7.88 11.87
CA VAL A 11 -22.38 9.04 12.22
C VAL A 11 -22.60 9.94 11.01
N MET A 12 -21.56 10.20 10.21
CA MET A 12 -21.67 10.99 8.99
C MET A 12 -22.62 10.35 7.97
N ILE A 13 -22.50 9.03 7.78
CA ILE A 13 -23.35 8.25 6.86
C ILE A 13 -24.81 8.32 7.31
N ALA A 14 -25.08 8.04 8.59
CA ALA A 14 -26.42 8.09 9.16
C ALA A 14 -27.03 9.49 9.04
N SER A 15 -26.26 10.54 9.33
CA SER A 15 -26.72 11.92 9.21
C SER A 15 -27.04 12.31 7.76
N SER A 16 -26.21 11.91 6.80
CA SER A 16 -26.46 12.14 5.37
C SER A 16 -27.74 11.45 4.89
N MET A 17 -27.93 10.18 5.29
CA MET A 17 -29.11 9.39 4.96
C MET A 17 -30.40 10.01 5.51
N VAL A 18 -30.40 10.44 6.78
CA VAL A 18 -31.55 11.12 7.41
C VAL A 18 -31.84 12.45 6.74
N LEU A 19 -30.79 13.21 6.39
CA LEU A 19 -30.93 14.50 5.72
C LEU A 19 -31.59 14.35 4.35
N THR A 20 -31.15 13.39 3.53
CA THR A 20 -31.75 13.13 2.22
C THR A 20 -33.21 12.68 2.35
N TYR A 21 -33.53 11.82 3.31
CA TYR A 21 -34.90 11.38 3.56
C TYR A 21 -35.82 12.57 3.91
N LYS A 22 -35.40 13.39 4.87
CA LYS A 22 -36.16 14.58 5.28
C LYS A 22 -36.28 15.62 4.16
N TRP A 23 -35.21 15.82 3.40
CA TRP A 23 -35.17 16.80 2.33
C TRP A 23 -36.05 16.39 1.15
N LEU A 24 -36.08 15.11 0.80
CA LEU A 24 -36.90 14.61 -0.31
C LEU A 24 -38.39 14.67 0.02
N ILE A 25 -38.80 14.32 1.24
CA ILE A 25 -40.20 14.46 1.69
C ILE A 25 -40.65 15.94 1.70
N ARG A 26 -39.74 16.88 1.93
CA ARG A 26 -40.03 18.33 1.96
C ARG A 26 -40.39 18.89 0.58
N LEU A 27 -39.96 18.26 -0.52
CA LEU A 27 -40.12 18.73 -1.90
C LEU A 27 -41.48 18.39 -2.56
N GLY A 28 -42.40 17.71 -1.85
CA GLY A 28 -43.71 17.32 -2.38
C GLY A 28 -43.78 15.84 -2.77
N SER A 29 -44.93 15.40 -3.30
CA SER A 29 -45.35 14.01 -3.59
C SER A 29 -44.23 13.17 -4.24
N SER A 30 -43.35 12.69 -3.39
CA SER A 30 -42.16 11.95 -3.78
C SER A 30 -42.55 10.49 -3.83
N ASP A 31 -42.46 9.92 -5.03
CA ASP A 31 -42.65 8.48 -5.20
C ASP A 31 -41.74 7.73 -4.22
N THR A 32 -42.33 6.78 -3.49
CA THR A 32 -41.62 5.92 -2.54
C THR A 32 -40.38 5.26 -3.16
N VAL A 33 -40.44 4.98 -4.47
CA VAL A 33 -39.34 4.43 -5.25
C VAL A 33 -38.13 5.38 -5.31
N ILE A 34 -38.35 6.68 -5.48
CA ILE A 34 -37.27 7.69 -5.52
C ILE A 34 -36.57 7.78 -4.17
N ILE A 35 -37.34 7.76 -3.08
CA ILE A 35 -36.80 7.82 -1.71
C ILE A 35 -35.93 6.59 -1.44
N ILE A 36 -36.43 5.39 -1.75
CA ILE A 36 -35.69 4.14 -1.55
C ILE A 36 -34.43 4.12 -2.42
N SER A 37 -34.52 4.57 -3.67
CA SER A 37 -33.39 4.61 -4.59
C SER A 37 -32.30 5.59 -4.13
N ALA A 38 -32.68 6.78 -3.67
CA ALA A 38 -31.74 7.78 -3.13
C ALA A 38 -31.04 7.29 -1.86
N VAL A 39 -31.79 6.64 -0.97
CA VAL A 39 -31.25 6.04 0.26
C VAL A 39 -30.29 4.89 -0.06
N LEU A 40 -30.63 4.02 -1.01
CA LEU A 40 -29.75 2.95 -1.48
C LEU A 40 -28.47 3.49 -2.11
N LEU A 41 -28.57 4.54 -2.92
CA LEU A 41 -27.42 5.18 -3.56
C LEU A 41 -26.46 5.71 -2.51
N ILE A 42 -26.95 6.50 -1.55
CA ILE A 42 -26.10 7.09 -0.51
C ILE A 42 -25.51 6.00 0.39
N GLY A 43 -26.28 4.97 0.74
CA GLY A 43 -25.77 3.82 1.49
C GLY A 43 -24.66 3.07 0.75
N SER A 44 -24.82 2.83 -0.55
CA SER A 44 -23.79 2.21 -1.38
C SER A 44 -22.53 3.06 -1.47
N LEU A 45 -22.70 4.37 -1.66
CA LEU A 45 -21.59 5.32 -1.79
C LEU A 45 -20.80 5.44 -0.48
N ALA A 46 -21.49 5.42 0.66
CA ALA A 46 -20.90 5.34 1.98
C ALA A 46 -20.07 4.06 2.19
N ILE A 47 -20.62 2.89 1.83
CA ILE A 47 -19.92 1.61 1.92
C ILE A 47 -18.67 1.61 1.03
N MET A 48 -18.79 2.13 -0.19
CA MET A 48 -17.68 2.23 -1.13
C MET A 48 -16.54 3.07 -0.56
N ILE A 49 -16.84 4.21 0.08
CA ILE A 49 -15.81 5.06 0.71
C ILE A 49 -15.06 4.29 1.81
N LEU A 50 -15.78 3.56 2.68
CA LEU A 50 -15.16 2.75 3.74
C LEU A 50 -14.29 1.62 3.18
N LEU A 51 -14.73 1.00 2.09
CA LEU A 51 -13.98 -0.06 1.44
C LEU A 51 -12.69 0.46 0.80
N VAL A 52 -12.73 1.66 0.20
CA VAL A 52 -11.56 2.32 -0.37
C VAL A 52 -10.54 2.66 0.70
N ASP A 53 -10.96 3.21 1.85
CA ASP A 53 -10.06 3.50 2.98
C ASP A 53 -9.35 2.23 3.47
N SER A 54 -10.09 1.13 3.61
CA SER A 54 -9.54 -0.16 4.04
C SER A 54 -8.52 -0.69 3.04
N ARG A 55 -8.82 -0.63 1.74
CA ARG A 55 -7.90 -1.06 0.67
C ARG A 55 -6.63 -0.21 0.59
N LEU A 56 -6.75 1.09 0.81
CA LEU A 56 -5.59 1.99 0.82
C LEU A 56 -4.64 1.63 1.95
N ARG A 57 -5.16 1.30 3.14
CA ARG A 57 -4.36 0.85 4.28
C ARG A 57 -3.62 -0.46 4.00
N GLU A 58 -4.30 -1.45 3.43
CA GLU A 58 -3.67 -2.72 3.04
C GLU A 58 -2.56 -2.51 1.99
N LEU A 59 -2.79 -1.58 1.06
CA LEU A 59 -1.81 -1.23 0.03
C LEU A 59 -0.59 -0.54 0.64
N GLU A 60 -0.80 0.38 1.59
CA GLU A 60 0.28 1.04 2.33
C GLU A 60 1.14 0.03 3.10
N GLU A 61 0.52 -0.92 3.81
CA GLU A 61 1.22 -2.00 4.51
C GLU A 61 2.03 -2.88 3.55
N THR A 62 1.43 -3.23 2.40
CA THR A 62 2.08 -4.02 1.36
C THR A 62 3.28 -3.28 0.77
N VAL A 63 3.15 -1.99 0.49
CA VAL A 63 4.24 -1.14 -0.05
C VAL A 63 5.37 -1.03 0.97
N ASN A 64 5.06 -0.77 2.24
CA ASN A 64 6.07 -0.65 3.30
C ASN A 64 6.82 -1.98 3.50
N SER A 65 6.11 -3.12 3.48
CA SER A 65 6.73 -4.44 3.55
C SER A 65 7.69 -4.70 2.37
N LYS A 66 7.30 -4.29 1.15
CA LYS A 66 8.13 -4.39 -0.06
C LYS A 66 9.34 -3.47 0.03
N GLU A 67 9.21 -2.25 0.53
CA GLU A 67 10.34 -1.34 0.70
C GLU A 67 11.38 -1.92 1.68
N ARG A 68 10.92 -2.46 2.81
CA ARG A 68 11.80 -3.14 3.77
C ARG A 68 12.51 -4.35 3.14
N SER A 69 11.79 -5.13 2.35
CA SER A 69 12.33 -6.31 1.67
C SER A 69 13.36 -5.93 0.60
N ILE A 70 13.12 -4.87 -0.17
CA ILE A 70 14.06 -4.32 -1.14
C ILE A 70 15.35 -3.87 -0.44
N ARG A 71 15.23 -3.16 0.70
CA ARG A 71 16.38 -2.72 1.49
C ARG A 71 17.23 -3.88 1.98
N ILE A 72 16.62 -4.97 2.43
CA ILE A 72 17.33 -6.19 2.87
C ILE A 72 18.00 -6.87 1.67
N ASN A 73 17.30 -6.99 0.54
CA ASN A 73 17.86 -7.59 -0.66
C ASN A 73 19.04 -6.79 -1.22
N ILE A 74 18.98 -5.45 -1.21
CA ILE A 74 20.11 -4.60 -1.64
C ILE A 74 21.35 -4.85 -0.78
N LYS A 75 21.19 -4.91 0.55
CA LYS A 75 22.31 -5.26 1.45
C LYS A 75 22.88 -6.65 1.15
N GLY A 76 22.01 -7.63 0.92
CA GLY A 76 22.45 -8.97 0.52
C GLY A 76 23.19 -8.97 -0.83
N VAL A 77 22.76 -8.17 -1.80
CA VAL A 77 23.43 -8.02 -3.10
C VAL A 77 24.78 -7.32 -2.93
N GLU A 78 24.89 -6.29 -2.11
CA GLU A 78 26.16 -5.63 -1.78
C GLU A 78 27.15 -6.61 -1.14
N GLU A 79 26.75 -7.36 -0.11
CA GLU A 79 27.61 -8.35 0.55
C GLU A 79 28.07 -9.46 -0.42
N ASN A 80 27.20 -9.90 -1.33
CA ASN A 80 27.56 -10.89 -2.34
C ASN A 80 28.51 -10.30 -3.40
N LEU A 81 28.33 -9.04 -3.78
CA LEU A 81 29.24 -8.33 -4.69
C LEU A 81 30.61 -8.12 -4.06
N GLU A 82 30.67 -7.71 -2.80
CA GLU A 82 31.92 -7.50 -2.08
C GLU A 82 32.74 -8.79 -2.00
N LYS A 83 32.12 -9.92 -1.65
CA LYS A 83 32.76 -11.23 -1.67
C LYS A 83 33.28 -11.61 -3.05
N LYS A 84 32.48 -11.40 -4.10
CA LYS A 84 32.90 -11.69 -5.49
C LYS A 84 34.07 -10.82 -5.93
N ILE A 85 34.10 -9.54 -5.53
CA ILE A 85 35.21 -8.62 -5.81
C ILE A 85 36.46 -9.06 -5.06
N GLU A 86 36.33 -9.46 -3.80
CA GLU A 86 37.45 -9.97 -2.99
C GLU A 86 38.04 -11.26 -3.61
N ASP A 87 37.18 -12.19 -4.02
CA ASP A 87 37.59 -13.44 -4.69
C ASP A 87 38.28 -13.16 -6.03
N LEU A 88 37.75 -12.22 -6.82
CA LEU A 88 38.39 -11.78 -8.06
C LEU A 88 39.76 -11.15 -7.80
N SER A 89 39.87 -10.27 -6.80
CA SER A 89 41.12 -9.63 -6.40
C SER A 89 42.18 -10.66 -5.97
N LYS A 90 41.79 -11.64 -5.16
CA LYS A 90 42.67 -12.76 -4.75
C LYS A 90 43.13 -13.59 -5.95
N SER A 91 42.21 -13.91 -6.86
CA SER A 91 42.53 -14.67 -8.07
C SER A 91 43.50 -13.89 -8.99
N THR A 92 43.25 -12.59 -9.19
CA THR A 92 44.15 -11.71 -9.94
C THR A 92 45.53 -11.62 -9.29
N SER A 93 45.61 -11.44 -7.96
CA SER A 93 46.88 -11.44 -7.22
C SER A 93 47.65 -12.74 -7.39
N ASN A 94 46.97 -13.90 -7.35
CA ASN A 94 47.58 -15.20 -7.58
C ASN A 94 48.15 -15.31 -9.00
N ILE A 95 47.40 -14.89 -10.02
CA ILE A 95 47.86 -14.91 -11.42
C ILE A 95 49.09 -14.02 -11.59
N PHE A 96 49.10 -12.81 -11.01
CA PHE A 96 50.27 -11.92 -11.04
C PHE A 96 51.47 -12.53 -10.30
N GLY A 97 51.25 -13.21 -9.17
CA GLY A 97 52.30 -13.91 -8.44
C GLY A 97 52.93 -15.06 -9.23
N GLU A 98 52.12 -15.83 -9.98
CA GLU A 98 52.63 -16.88 -10.86
C GLU A 98 53.36 -16.33 -12.09
N PHE A 99 52.87 -15.23 -12.67
CA PHE A 99 53.56 -14.53 -13.76
C PHE A 99 54.91 -13.98 -13.32
N SER A 100 54.97 -13.34 -12.14
CA SER A 100 56.22 -12.83 -11.58
C SER A 100 57.24 -13.95 -11.34
N LYS A 101 56.80 -15.10 -10.80
CA LYS A 101 57.66 -16.29 -10.65
C LYS A 101 58.13 -16.89 -11.99
N ARG A 102 57.34 -16.79 -13.06
CA ARG A 102 57.74 -17.25 -14.40
C ARG A 102 58.70 -16.31 -15.11
N ILE A 103 58.59 -15.00 -14.89
CA ILE A 103 59.47 -13.99 -15.52
C ILE A 103 60.83 -13.92 -14.83
N TYR A 104 60.90 -14.24 -13.54
CA TYR A 104 62.15 -14.23 -12.76
C TYR A 104 62.99 -15.52 -12.91
N ARG A 105 62.55 -16.48 -13.74
CA ARG A 105 63.23 -17.76 -13.96
C ARG A 105 63.81 -17.85 -15.36
#